data_AF-A0A4P6JUU6-F1
#
_entry.id   AF-A0A4P6JUU6-F1
#
_cell.length_a   1.000
_cell.length_b   1.000
_cell.length_c   1.000
_cell.angle_alpha   90.00
_cell.angle_beta   90.00
_cell.angle_gamma   90.00
#
_symmetry.space_group_name_H-M   'P 1'
#
loop_
_entity.id
_entity.type
_entity.pdbx_description
1 polymer ?
#
loop_
_entity_poly.entity_id
_entity_poly.type
_entity_poly.pdbx_seq_one_letter_code
_entity_poly.pdbx_strand_id
1 'polypeptide(L)'
;MSKIFCKCGHMIVDQTDNLPYKASVIADQDEELLYDDFFPFIEGLFEAKEHGLLAEYLEEQFGSGYPNDLKIRSIISDAFPYALHSRRLYECEQCGRLWIQVHPQKDIFTSYLPESSERHVLRSVRKDEADNESQ
;
A
#
# COMPACT_ATOMS: atom_id res chain seq x y z
N MET A 1 12.71 1.63 -9.17
CA MET A 1 12.08 2.15 -10.41
C MET A 1 11.63 0.96 -11.24
N SER A 2 10.32 0.85 -11.49
CA SER A 2 9.76 -0.20 -12.35
C SER A 2 9.22 0.41 -13.65
N LYS A 3 9.22 -0.36 -14.73
CA LYS A 3 8.65 0.03 -16.02
C LYS A 3 7.78 -1.12 -16.52
N ILE A 4 6.53 -0.83 -16.85
CA ILE A 4 5.59 -1.80 -17.40
C ILE A 4 5.30 -1.39 -18.86
N PHE A 5 5.60 -2.27 -19.80
CA PHE A 5 5.28 -2.06 -21.20
C PHE A 5 3.85 -2.53 -21.47
N CYS A 6 2.93 -1.60 -21.70
CA CYS A 6 1.54 -1.93 -21.96
C CYS A 6 1.37 -2.54 -23.35
N LYS A 7 0.35 -3.38 -23.52
CA LYS A 7 0.03 -4.02 -24.82
C LYS A 7 -0.36 -3.02 -25.92
N CYS A 8 -0.75 -1.79 -25.56
CA CYS A 8 -0.99 -0.72 -26.53
C CYS A 8 0.29 0.01 -27.00
N GLY A 9 1.47 -0.36 -26.46
CA GLY A 9 2.75 0.29 -26.75
C GLY A 9 3.13 1.40 -25.77
N HIS A 10 2.21 1.83 -24.89
CA HIS A 10 2.51 2.83 -23.87
C HIS A 10 3.40 2.27 -22.75
N MET A 11 4.37 3.06 -22.28
CA MET A 11 5.21 2.70 -21.15
C MET A 11 4.70 3.34 -19.86
N ILE A 12 4.26 2.52 -18.91
CA ILE A 12 3.89 2.97 -17.57
C ILE A 12 5.17 3.00 -16.73
N VAL A 13 5.47 4.15 -16.13
CA VAL A 13 6.70 4.35 -15.36
C VAL A 13 6.37 4.52 -13.89
N ASP A 14 7.06 3.78 -13.02
CA ASP A 14 6.98 3.93 -11.57
C ASP A 14 8.29 4.53 -11.06
N GLN A 15 8.37 5.87 -11.11
CA GLN A 15 9.55 6.63 -10.71
C GLN A 15 9.45 7.31 -9.35
N THR A 16 8.24 7.50 -8.80
CA THR A 16 8.01 8.22 -7.55
C THR A 16 6.72 7.76 -6.89
N ASP A 17 6.49 8.24 -5.68
CA ASP A 17 5.24 8.02 -4.96
C ASP A 17 4.16 8.98 -5.45
N ASN A 18 2.91 8.71 -5.09
CA ASN A 18 1.79 9.59 -5.40
C ASN A 18 1.56 9.79 -6.93
N LEU A 19 1.65 8.70 -7.69
CA LEU A 19 1.32 8.69 -9.12
C LEU A 19 -0.20 8.53 -9.31
N PRO A 20 -0.86 9.32 -10.18
CA PRO A 20 -2.32 9.34 -10.33
C PRO A 20 -2.89 8.08 -11.01
N TYR A 21 -2.01 7.23 -11.54
CA TYR A 21 -2.34 5.98 -12.22
C TYR A 21 -1.84 4.76 -11.44
N LYS A 22 -1.40 4.92 -10.19
CA LYS A 22 -0.89 3.84 -9.33
C LYS A 22 -1.77 3.72 -8.10
N ALA A 23 -2.13 2.50 -7.74
CA ALA A 23 -2.85 2.17 -6.53
C ALA A 23 -2.28 0.89 -5.89
N SER A 24 -2.71 0.63 -4.66
CA SER A 24 -2.56 -0.65 -3.99
C SER A 24 -3.94 -1.31 -3.92
N VAL A 25 -3.99 -2.62 -4.16
CA VAL A 25 -5.21 -3.42 -4.05
C VAL A 25 -5.00 -4.53 -3.03
N ILE A 26 -5.94 -4.65 -2.10
CA ILE A 26 -6.01 -5.73 -1.11
C ILE A 26 -7.24 -6.56 -1.45
N ALA A 27 -7.15 -7.88 -1.35
CA ALA A 27 -8.34 -8.71 -1.50
C ALA A 27 -9.20 -8.55 -0.24
N ASP A 28 -10.51 -8.57 -0.38
CA ASP A 28 -11.45 -8.43 0.74
C ASP A 28 -11.12 -9.36 1.92
N GLN A 29 -10.80 -10.62 1.62
CA GLN A 29 -10.39 -11.61 2.62
C GLN A 29 -9.07 -11.29 3.33
N ASP A 30 -8.15 -10.60 2.65
CA ASP A 30 -6.89 -10.15 3.24
C ASP A 30 -7.08 -8.84 4.03
N GLU A 31 -8.10 -8.04 3.71
CA GLU A 31 -8.41 -6.80 4.44
C GLU A 31 -8.83 -7.10 5.87
N GLU A 32 -9.64 -8.14 6.08
CA GLU A 32 -10.06 -8.57 7.42
C GLU A 32 -8.84 -8.97 8.29
N LEU A 33 -7.88 -9.70 7.71
CA LEU A 33 -6.63 -10.07 8.38
C LEU A 33 -5.81 -8.85 8.82
N LEU A 34 -5.83 -7.76 8.03
CA LEU A 34 -5.14 -6.53 8.42
C LEU A 34 -5.73 -5.96 9.72
N TYR A 35 -7.04 -6.04 9.93
CA TYR A 35 -7.67 -5.56 11.15
C TYR A 35 -7.42 -6.49 12.34
N ASP A 36 -7.52 -7.80 12.10
CA ASP A 36 -7.33 -8.84 13.11
C ASP A 36 -5.90 -8.84 13.69
N ASP A 37 -4.89 -8.49 12.90
CA ASP A 37 -3.50 -8.42 13.38
C ASP A 37 -3.13 -7.01 13.90
N PHE A 38 -3.60 -5.95 13.23
CA PHE A 38 -3.12 -4.59 13.52
C PHE A 38 -3.72 -4.00 14.80
N PHE A 39 -5.01 -4.18 15.06
CA PHE A 39 -5.61 -3.60 16.27
C PHE A 39 -5.09 -4.23 17.55
N PRO A 40 -4.99 -5.57 17.67
CA PRO A 40 -4.36 -6.19 18.84
C PRO A 40 -2.90 -5.78 19.03
N PHE A 41 -2.16 -5.56 17.94
CA PHE A 41 -0.81 -4.98 18.05
C PHE A 41 -0.83 -3.59 18.70
N ILE A 42 -1.74 -2.71 18.29
CA ILE A 42 -1.86 -1.36 18.86
C ILE A 42 -2.27 -1.43 20.34
N GLU A 43 -3.24 -2.27 20.68
CA GLU A 43 -3.67 -2.48 22.07
C GLU A 43 -2.51 -2.98 22.94
N GLY A 44 -1.81 -4.04 22.50
CA GLY A 44 -0.65 -4.57 23.21
C GLY A 44 0.49 -3.56 23.34
N LEU A 45 0.71 -2.73 22.32
CA LEU A 45 1.69 -1.64 22.37
C LEU A 45 1.38 -0.63 23.48
N PHE A 46 0.11 -0.26 23.66
CA PHE A 46 -0.32 0.65 24.73
C PHE A 46 -0.21 -0.01 26.11
N GLU A 47 -0.70 -1.24 26.27
CA GLU A 47 -0.61 -1.98 27.54
C GLU A 47 0.85 -2.17 27.98
N ALA A 48 1.72 -2.61 27.07
CA ALA A 48 3.14 -2.78 27.33
C ALA A 48 3.78 -1.45 27.75
N LYS A 49 3.40 -0.34 27.12
CA LYS A 49 3.89 0.99 27.50
C LYS A 49 3.42 1.42 28.88
N GLU A 50 2.14 1.19 29.23
CA GLU A 50 1.59 1.52 30.55
C GLU A 50 2.25 0.72 31.67
N HIS A 51 2.62 -0.53 31.39
CA HIS A 51 3.27 -1.41 32.35
C HIS A 51 4.81 -1.35 32.34
N GLY A 52 5.41 -0.53 31.47
CA GLY A 52 6.87 -0.42 31.35
C GLY A 52 7.56 -1.62 30.70
N LEU A 53 6.80 -2.43 29.95
CA LEU A 53 7.21 -3.66 29.27
C LEU A 53 7.37 -3.49 27.74
N LEU A 54 7.50 -2.23 27.28
CA LEU A 54 7.51 -1.92 25.86
C LEU A 54 8.67 -2.60 25.10
N ALA A 55 9.85 -2.67 25.71
CA ALA A 55 11.03 -3.26 25.07
C ALA A 55 10.86 -4.78 24.88
N GLU A 56 10.36 -5.50 25.90
CA GLU A 56 10.09 -6.94 25.78
C GLU A 56 9.02 -7.19 24.71
N TYR A 57 7.93 -6.42 24.73
CA TYR A 57 6.85 -6.55 23.75
C TYR A 57 7.35 -6.37 22.31
N LEU A 58 8.17 -5.34 22.04
CA LEU A 58 8.70 -5.10 20.69
C LEU A 58 9.66 -6.19 20.23
N GLU A 59 10.48 -6.74 21.14
CA GLU A 59 11.35 -7.87 20.81
C GLU A 59 10.55 -9.13 20.47
N GLU A 60 9.42 -9.38 21.13
CA GLU A 60 8.52 -10.49 20.78
C GLU A 60 7.87 -10.32 19.41
N GLN A 61 7.46 -9.10 19.05
CA GLN A 61 6.78 -8.82 17.77
C GLN A 61 7.75 -8.76 16.58
N PHE A 62 8.95 -8.20 16.76
CA PHE A 62 9.88 -7.91 15.66
C PHE A 62 11.18 -8.73 15.70
N GLY A 63 11.42 -9.46 16.79
CA GLY A 63 12.63 -10.24 17.02
C GLY A 63 13.78 -9.44 17.64
N SER A 64 14.85 -10.17 17.97
CA SER A 64 16.03 -9.61 18.63
C SER A 64 16.76 -8.62 17.71
N GLY A 65 16.92 -7.38 18.18
CA GLY A 65 17.58 -6.30 17.45
C GLY A 65 16.66 -5.21 16.91
N TYR A 66 15.35 -5.27 17.18
CA TYR A 66 14.47 -4.14 16.90
C TYR A 66 14.86 -2.92 17.76
N PRO A 67 14.94 -1.69 17.20
CA PRO A 67 15.40 -0.53 17.96
C PRO A 67 14.38 -0.07 19.01
N ASN A 68 14.84 0.13 20.26
CA ASN A 68 13.99 0.48 21.40
C ASN A 68 13.85 2.00 21.64
N ASP A 69 14.49 2.84 20.83
CA ASP A 69 14.49 4.30 20.94
C ASP A 69 13.62 4.99 19.88
N LEU A 70 12.83 4.21 19.13
CA LEU A 70 11.93 4.73 18.10
C LEU A 70 10.74 5.48 18.70
N LYS A 71 10.28 6.48 17.94
CA LYS A 71 8.98 7.11 18.22
C LYS A 71 7.88 6.09 17.96
N ILE A 72 6.82 6.11 18.77
CA ILE A 72 5.63 5.27 18.60
C ILE A 72 5.10 5.27 17.17
N ARG A 73 5.09 6.41 16.47
CA ARG A 73 4.68 6.48 15.06
C ARG A 73 5.50 5.56 14.16
N SER A 74 6.82 5.49 14.37
CA SER A 74 7.71 4.64 13.57
C SER A 74 7.40 3.16 13.85
N ILE A 75 7.24 2.81 15.12
CA ILE A 75 6.83 1.46 15.53
C ILE A 75 5.52 1.02 14.86
N ILE A 76 4.51 1.88 14.92
CA ILE A 76 3.21 1.63 14.27
C ILE A 76 3.37 1.47 12.75
N SER A 77 4.25 2.27 12.13
CA SER A 77 4.48 2.19 10.69
C SER A 77 5.15 0.89 10.28
N ASP A 78 6.08 0.39 11.09
CA ASP A 78 6.77 -0.88 10.85
C ASP A 78 5.84 -2.09 11.05
N ALA A 79 4.92 -1.98 12.02
CA ALA A 79 3.90 -2.98 12.27
C ALA A 79 2.80 -3.04 11.20
N PHE A 80 2.67 -1.99 10.38
CA PHE A 80 1.53 -1.85 9.49
C PHE A 80 1.62 -2.87 8.34
N PRO A 81 0.78 -3.94 8.32
CA PRO A 81 0.97 -5.07 7.41
C PRO A 81 0.52 -4.77 5.98
N TYR A 82 0.09 -3.53 5.70
CA TYR A 82 -0.40 -3.09 4.40
C TYR A 82 0.51 -3.45 3.24
N ALA A 83 1.84 -3.37 3.42
CA ALA A 83 2.80 -3.74 2.38
C ALA A 83 2.87 -5.25 2.11
N LEU A 84 2.50 -6.11 3.07
CA LEU A 84 2.56 -7.56 2.94
C LEU A 84 1.38 -8.14 2.16
N HIS A 85 0.18 -7.54 2.32
CA HIS A 85 -1.06 -8.04 1.73
C HIS A 85 -1.51 -7.23 0.51
N SER A 86 -1.01 -6.01 0.33
CA SER A 86 -1.35 -5.21 -0.86
C SER A 86 -0.55 -5.62 -2.09
N ARG A 87 -1.23 -5.61 -3.23
CA ARG A 87 -0.66 -5.79 -4.57
C ARG A 87 -0.64 -4.44 -5.26
N ARG A 88 0.39 -4.18 -6.05
CA ARG A 88 0.44 -2.97 -6.87
C ARG A 88 -0.51 -3.07 -8.05
N LEU A 89 -1.20 -1.98 -8.33
CA LEU A 89 -2.12 -1.80 -9.43
C LEU A 89 -1.70 -0.56 -10.21
N TYR A 90 -1.66 -0.67 -11.54
CA TYR A 90 -1.39 0.46 -12.43
C TYR A 90 -2.44 0.56 -13.52
N GLU A 91 -2.87 1.77 -13.85
CA GLU A 91 -3.69 2.04 -15.01
C GLU A 91 -2.82 2.57 -16.15
N CYS A 92 -3.02 2.04 -17.36
CA CYS A 92 -2.42 2.63 -18.55
C CYS A 92 -3.16 3.91 -18.93
N GLU A 93 -2.52 5.06 -18.79
CA GLU A 93 -3.13 6.37 -19.08
C GLU A 93 -3.57 6.54 -20.55
N GLN A 94 -3.04 5.73 -21.48
CA GLN A 94 -3.40 5.81 -22.89
C GLN A 94 -4.59 4.92 -23.27
N CYS A 95 -4.75 3.74 -22.67
CA CYS A 95 -5.78 2.78 -23.08
C CYS A 95 -6.71 2.29 -21.96
N GLY A 96 -6.46 2.68 -20.71
CA GLY A 96 -7.23 2.29 -19.53
C GLY A 96 -6.95 0.88 -19.02
N ARG A 97 -6.06 0.11 -19.67
CA ARG A 97 -5.72 -1.25 -19.22
C ARG A 97 -5.15 -1.22 -17.81
N LEU A 98 -5.75 -1.99 -16.92
CA LEU A 98 -5.25 -2.22 -15.57
C LEU A 98 -4.19 -3.32 -15.58
N TRP A 99 -3.09 -3.08 -14.90
CA TRP A 99 -2.01 -4.02 -14.64
C TRP A 99 -1.96 -4.30 -13.15
N ILE A 100 -2.25 -5.54 -12.77
CA ILE A 100 -2.35 -5.97 -11.38
C ILE A 100 -1.21 -6.91 -11.06
N GLN A 101 -0.47 -6.61 -10.00
CA GLN A 101 0.56 -7.49 -9.48
C GLN A 101 -0.10 -8.80 -9.01
N VAL A 102 0.40 -9.95 -9.46
CA VAL A 102 -0.19 -11.26 -9.17
C VAL A 102 0.15 -11.70 -7.74
N HIS A 103 1.36 -11.39 -7.28
CA HIS A 103 1.87 -11.77 -5.97
C HIS A 103 2.55 -10.57 -5.30
N PRO A 104 2.23 -10.18 -4.05
CA PRO A 104 2.73 -8.95 -3.42
C PRO A 104 4.26 -8.80 -3.45
N GLN A 105 4.98 -9.92 -3.29
CA GLN A 105 6.44 -9.98 -3.22
C GLN A 105 7.14 -10.22 -4.58
N LYS A 106 6.41 -10.32 -5.70
CA LYS A 106 7.00 -10.56 -7.04
C LYS A 106 6.57 -9.51 -8.04
N ASP A 107 7.48 -9.03 -8.88
CA ASP A 107 7.21 -8.12 -9.99
C ASP A 107 6.58 -8.85 -11.20
N ILE A 108 5.51 -9.60 -10.95
CA ILE A 108 4.75 -10.33 -11.98
C ILE A 108 3.38 -9.69 -12.08
N PHE A 109 2.99 -9.26 -13.28
CA PHE A 109 1.74 -8.54 -13.51
C PHE A 109 0.86 -9.27 -14.53
N THR A 110 -0.44 -9.26 -14.26
CA THR A 110 -1.49 -9.62 -15.22
C THR A 110 -2.26 -8.37 -15.64
N SER A 111 -3.04 -8.44 -16.72
CA SER A 111 -3.74 -7.26 -17.25
C SER A 111 -5.21 -7.50 -17.54
N TYR A 112 -6.05 -6.51 -17.20
CA TYR A 112 -7.48 -6.47 -17.51
C TYR A 112 -7.78 -5.23 -18.37
N LEU A 113 -8.60 -5.39 -19.41
CA LEU A 113 -9.00 -4.28 -20.28
C LEU A 113 -10.41 -3.82 -19.88
N PRO A 114 -10.64 -2.50 -19.67
CA PRO A 114 -11.99 -2.01 -19.45
C PRO A 114 -12.82 -2.15 -20.73
N GLU A 115 -14.06 -2.62 -20.58
CA GLU A 115 -15.03 -2.65 -21.69
C GLU A 115 -15.67 -1.27 -21.93
N SER A 116 -15.63 -0.38 -20.92
CA SER A 116 -16.13 0.99 -20.99
C SER A 116 -15.06 1.98 -21.49
N SER A 117 -15.50 3.22 -21.73
CA SER A 117 -14.63 4.36 -22.06
C SER A 117 -14.05 5.07 -20.84
N GLU A 118 -14.41 4.70 -19.61
CA GLU A 118 -13.95 5.36 -18.39
C GLU A 118 -12.44 5.19 -18.17
N ARG A 119 -11.75 6.25 -17.78
CA ARG A 119 -10.29 6.31 -17.61
C ARG A 119 -9.94 7.10 -16.37
N HIS A 120 -8.70 6.93 -15.90
CA HIS A 120 -8.16 7.57 -14.70
C HIS A 120 -8.94 7.20 -13.44
N VAL A 121 -9.45 5.96 -13.39
CA VAL A 121 -10.25 5.44 -12.27
C VAL A 121 -9.42 5.25 -11.00
N LEU A 122 -8.09 5.30 -11.11
CA LEU A 122 -7.18 5.29 -9.96
C LEU A 122 -6.81 6.70 -9.45
N ARG A 123 -7.27 7.76 -10.13
CA ARG A 123 -6.96 9.14 -9.74
C ARG A 123 -7.69 9.51 -8.44
N SER A 124 -7.03 10.30 -7.59
CA SER A 124 -7.56 10.68 -6.29
C SER A 124 -8.56 11.83 -6.39
N VAL A 125 -9.80 11.58 -5.95
CA VAL A 125 -10.87 12.60 -5.86
C VAL A 125 -10.44 13.82 -5.05
N ARG A 126 -9.75 13.62 -3.92
CA ARG A 126 -9.34 14.71 -3.01
C ARG A 126 -8.29 15.65 -3.61
N LYS A 127 -7.47 15.17 -4.55
CA LYS A 127 -6.46 16.00 -5.22
C LYS A 127 -7.06 16.77 -6.38
N ASP A 128 -8.01 16.16 -7.08
CA ASP A 128 -8.73 16.83 -8.16
C ASP A 128 -9.50 18.06 -7.65
N GLU A 129 -10.07 18.01 -6.45
CA GLU A 129 -10.74 19.17 -5.82
C GLU A 129 -9.75 20.30 -5.48
N ALA A 130 -8.60 19.97 -4.87
CA ALA A 130 -7.58 20.96 -4.50
C ALA A 130 -6.90 21.63 -5.71
N ASP A 131 -6.68 20.89 -6.80
CA ASP A 131 -6.11 21.43 -8.04
C ASP A 131 -7.12 22.31 -8.81
N ASN A 132 -8.42 22.05 -8.68
CA ASN A 132 -9.49 22.86 -9.29
C ASN A 132 -9.78 24.15 -8.52
N GLU A 133 -9.58 24.20 -7.20
CA GLU A 133 -9.72 25.43 -6.40
C GLU A 133 -8.52 26.39 -6.55
N SER A 134 -7.44 25.91 -7.19
CA SER A 134 -6.20 26.66 -7.41
C SER A 134 -6.15 27.36 -8.79
N GLN A 135 -7.23 27.31 -9.58
CA GLN A 135 -7.38 27.94 -10.91
C GLN A 135 -8.46 29.02 -10.90
#